data_AF-A0AAX1PNT0-F1
#
_entry.id   AF-A0AAX1PNT0-F1
#
_cell.length_a   1.000
_cell.length_b   1.000
_cell.length_c   1.000
_cell.angle_alpha   90.00
_cell.angle_beta   90.00
_cell.angle_gamma   90.00
#
_symmetry.space_group_name_H-M   'P 1'
#
loop_
_entity.id
_entity.type
_entity.pdbx_description
1 polymer ?
#
loop_
_entity_poly.entity_id
_entity_poly.type
_entity_poly.pdbx_seq_one_letter_code
_entity_poly.pdbx_strand_id
1 'polypeptide(L)'
;MSFEIFCDYIKSKQDVTFLTIKQKKAFTIWLDDVYLYITPLSSGSERHTRLSTVEKVYNYNKASGSYITSDYTDFTLHSSYILSLLDSFYKKRLRFETYKSIDDESAIEGYKLDSLILKTTRNQKLATKAKLRDKYTCQVCSYKVKINETYVIDCHHTNPLATTGETKTELDTLVCLCPNCHRVAHLKSPPYTVLELKELIVPSQTIQGSYEVRDCQ
;
A
#
# COMPACT_ATOMS: atom_id res chain seq x y z
N MET A 1 -11.47 -13.56 -3.31
CA MET A 1 -12.14 -12.39 -3.92
C MET A 1 -13.08 -12.84 -5.02
N SER A 2 -14.30 -12.33 -5.00
CA SER A 2 -15.33 -12.63 -6.02
C SER A 2 -15.50 -11.47 -6.99
N PHE A 3 -16.19 -11.74 -8.10
CA PHE A 3 -16.46 -10.77 -9.16
C PHE A 3 -17.49 -9.71 -8.70
N GLU A 4 -18.44 -10.08 -7.84
CA GLU A 4 -19.46 -9.19 -7.30
C GLU A 4 -18.84 -8.01 -6.54
N ILE A 5 -17.83 -8.29 -5.70
CA ILE A 5 -17.09 -7.25 -4.96
C ILE A 5 -16.39 -6.26 -5.92
N PHE A 6 -15.92 -6.75 -7.06
CA PHE A 6 -15.32 -5.91 -8.09
C PHE A 6 -16.37 -5.02 -8.77
N CYS A 7 -17.56 -5.54 -9.06
CA CYS A 7 -18.69 -4.75 -9.56
C CYS A 7 -19.13 -3.67 -8.55
N ASP A 8 -19.25 -4.00 -7.27
CA ASP A 8 -19.59 -3.03 -6.22
C ASP A 8 -18.54 -1.92 -6.11
N TYR A 9 -17.26 -2.27 -6.24
CA TYR A 9 -16.18 -1.30 -6.31
C TYR A 9 -16.37 -0.32 -7.48
N ILE A 10 -16.67 -0.83 -8.68
CA ILE A 10 -16.95 -0.02 -9.87
C ILE A 10 -18.16 0.90 -9.63
N LYS A 11 -19.26 0.38 -9.06
CA LYS A 11 -20.45 1.17 -8.70
C LYS A 11 -20.11 2.31 -7.73
N SER A 12 -19.17 2.11 -6.81
CA SER A 12 -18.70 3.16 -5.88
C SER A 12 -17.80 4.24 -6.53
N LYS A 13 -17.49 4.12 -7.83
CA LYS A 13 -16.48 4.93 -8.53
C LYS A 13 -16.98 5.57 -9.82
N GLN A 14 -18.29 5.72 -9.99
CA GLN A 14 -18.85 6.31 -11.21
C GLN A 14 -18.46 7.79 -11.41
N ASP A 15 -18.28 8.54 -10.32
CA ASP A 15 -17.84 9.95 -10.37
C ASP A 15 -16.31 10.14 -10.44
N VAL A 16 -15.56 9.06 -10.70
CA VAL A 16 -14.09 9.10 -10.71
C VAL A 16 -13.56 8.98 -12.13
N THR A 17 -12.58 9.82 -12.44
CA THR A 17 -11.79 9.69 -13.68
C THR A 17 -10.64 8.71 -13.49
N PHE A 18 -10.55 7.74 -14.39
CA PHE A 18 -9.48 6.74 -14.44
C PHE A 18 -8.50 7.04 -15.57
N LEU A 19 -7.29 6.49 -15.47
CA LEU A 19 -6.27 6.56 -16.51
C LEU A 19 -5.94 5.16 -17.01
N THR A 20 -5.84 5.00 -18.33
CA THR A 20 -5.33 3.76 -18.94
C THR A 20 -3.88 3.52 -18.50
N ILE A 21 -3.50 2.28 -18.18
CA ILE A 21 -2.19 1.97 -17.58
C ILE A 21 -1.03 2.45 -18.46
N LYS A 22 -1.04 2.05 -19.74
CA LYS A 22 0.07 2.30 -20.69
C LYS A 22 0.03 3.70 -21.30
N GLN A 23 -1.13 4.11 -21.82
CA GLN A 23 -1.25 5.36 -22.59
C GLN A 23 -1.63 6.58 -21.73
N LYS A 24 -1.97 6.39 -20.45
CA LYS A 24 -2.43 7.45 -19.53
C LYS A 24 -3.61 8.28 -20.05
N LYS A 25 -4.40 7.72 -20.98
CA LYS A 25 -5.63 8.34 -21.47
C LYS A 25 -6.72 8.28 -20.40
N ALA A 26 -7.38 9.41 -20.19
CA ALA A 26 -8.45 9.57 -19.21
C ALA A 26 -9.79 9.03 -19.70
N PHE A 27 -10.54 8.42 -18.81
CA PHE A 27 -11.89 7.91 -19.07
C PHE A 27 -12.73 7.89 -17.79
N THR A 28 -14.05 7.99 -17.94
CA THR A 28 -15.03 7.75 -16.88
C THR A 28 -15.77 6.45 -17.14
N ILE A 29 -16.48 5.98 -16.11
CA ILE A 29 -17.20 4.71 -16.13
C ILE A 29 -18.52 4.82 -15.40
N TRP A 30 -19.46 3.97 -15.79
CA TRP A 30 -20.63 3.63 -14.97
C TRP A 30 -21.07 2.21 -15.30
N LEU A 31 -21.87 1.61 -14.43
CA LEU A 31 -22.23 0.20 -14.53
C LEU A 31 -23.70 0.01 -14.15
N ASP A 32 -24.42 -0.74 -14.98
CA ASP A 32 -25.74 -1.29 -14.66
C ASP A 32 -25.65 -2.81 -14.46
N ASP A 33 -26.77 -3.51 -14.46
CA ASP A 33 -26.79 -4.95 -14.19
C ASP A 33 -26.34 -5.82 -15.38
N VAL A 34 -26.08 -5.23 -16.55
CA VAL A 34 -25.77 -5.96 -17.79
C VAL A 34 -24.44 -5.51 -18.42
N TYR A 35 -24.11 -4.23 -18.32
CA TYR A 35 -23.00 -3.59 -19.01
C TYR A 35 -22.14 -2.72 -18.08
N LEU A 36 -20.85 -2.71 -18.41
CA LEU A 36 -19.92 -1.67 -18.01
C LEU A 36 -19.82 -0.66 -19.16
N TYR A 37 -20.11 0.60 -18.85
CA TYR A 37 -19.99 1.73 -19.75
C TYR A 37 -18.68 2.48 -19.49
N ILE A 38 -18.02 2.89 -20.56
CA ILE A 38 -16.70 3.50 -20.56
C ILE A 38 -16.71 4.68 -21.53
N THR A 39 -16.40 5.87 -21.02
CA THR A 39 -16.38 7.10 -21.83
C THR A 39 -14.99 7.74 -21.77
N PRO A 40 -14.14 7.53 -22.79
CA PRO A 40 -12.85 8.20 -22.90
C PRO A 40 -13.02 9.69 -23.14
N LEU A 41 -12.37 10.50 -22.31
CA LEU A 41 -12.48 11.96 -22.36
C LEU A 41 -11.91 12.54 -23.66
N SER A 42 -10.99 11.83 -24.32
CA SER A 42 -10.43 12.28 -25.59
C SER A 42 -11.41 12.22 -26.75
N SER A 43 -12.32 11.23 -26.77
CA SER A 43 -13.29 11.05 -27.85
C SER A 43 -14.70 11.52 -27.47
N GLY A 44 -15.05 11.50 -26.19
CA GLY A 44 -16.42 11.70 -25.72
C GLY A 44 -17.39 10.56 -26.08
N SER A 45 -17.04 9.71 -27.05
CA SER A 45 -17.87 8.57 -27.45
C SER A 45 -17.86 7.45 -26.41
N GLU A 46 -19.05 7.14 -25.88
CA GLU A 46 -19.28 6.04 -24.96
C GLU A 46 -19.08 4.69 -25.64
N ARG A 47 -18.51 3.74 -24.89
CA ARG A 47 -18.33 2.35 -25.26
C ARG A 47 -18.98 1.51 -24.15
N HIS A 48 -19.51 0.35 -24.51
CA HIS A 48 -20.12 -0.55 -23.55
C HIS A 48 -19.58 -1.97 -23.74
N THR A 49 -19.42 -2.70 -22.65
CA THR A 49 -18.98 -4.10 -22.65
C THR A 49 -19.81 -4.89 -21.65
N ARG A 50 -20.23 -6.10 -22.03
CA ARG A 50 -21.07 -6.94 -21.16
C ARG A 50 -20.31 -7.35 -19.90
N LEU A 51 -21.00 -7.41 -18.77
CA LEU A 51 -20.39 -7.87 -17.52
C LEU A 51 -19.83 -9.29 -17.62
N SER A 52 -20.45 -10.18 -18.40
CA SER A 52 -19.89 -11.51 -18.66
C SER A 52 -18.53 -11.47 -19.37
N THR A 53 -18.27 -10.48 -20.22
CA THR A 53 -16.96 -10.26 -20.83
C THR A 53 -15.98 -9.67 -19.82
N VAL A 54 -16.43 -8.72 -18.99
CA VAL A 54 -15.63 -8.17 -17.88
C VAL A 54 -15.21 -9.27 -16.91
N GLU A 55 -16.12 -10.20 -16.60
CA GLU A 55 -15.89 -11.34 -15.73
C GLU A 55 -14.82 -12.30 -16.28
N LYS A 56 -14.84 -12.57 -17.60
CA LYS A 56 -13.77 -13.34 -18.25
C LYS A 56 -12.41 -12.69 -18.07
N VAL A 57 -12.33 -11.37 -18.29
CA VAL A 57 -11.09 -10.59 -18.07
C VAL A 57 -10.67 -10.62 -16.60
N TYR A 58 -11.63 -10.46 -15.67
CA TYR A 58 -11.38 -10.54 -14.23
C TYR A 58 -10.80 -11.89 -13.83
N ASN A 59 -11.43 -12.99 -14.26
CA ASN A 59 -11.00 -14.35 -13.92
C ASN A 59 -9.65 -14.69 -14.52
N TYR A 60 -9.41 -14.31 -15.79
CA TYR A 60 -8.10 -14.50 -16.42
C TYR A 60 -7.02 -13.69 -15.72
N ASN A 61 -7.26 -12.41 -15.41
CA ASN A 61 -6.30 -11.57 -14.71
C ASN A 61 -6.03 -12.10 -13.29
N LYS A 62 -7.05 -12.57 -12.58
CA LYS A 62 -6.91 -13.17 -11.26
C LYS A 62 -6.07 -14.45 -11.28
N ALA A 63 -6.16 -15.24 -12.34
CA ALA A 63 -5.37 -16.47 -12.50
C ALA A 63 -3.94 -16.20 -12.97
N SER A 64 -3.75 -15.31 -13.96
CA SER A 64 -2.46 -15.08 -14.63
C SER A 64 -1.64 -13.92 -14.05
N GLY A 65 -2.31 -12.93 -13.45
CA GLY A 65 -1.70 -11.65 -13.06
C GLY A 65 -1.32 -10.74 -14.23
N SER A 66 -1.69 -11.06 -15.48
CA SER A 66 -1.23 -10.29 -16.65
C SER A 66 -1.91 -8.92 -16.77
N TYR A 67 -1.12 -7.88 -17.05
CA TYR A 67 -1.63 -6.54 -17.42
C TYR A 67 -1.25 -6.17 -18.87
N ILE A 68 -0.87 -7.15 -19.68
CA ILE A 68 -0.55 -6.96 -21.09
C ILE A 68 -1.84 -7.09 -21.89
N THR A 69 -2.23 -6.03 -22.61
CA THR A 69 -3.52 -5.96 -23.30
C THR A 69 -3.71 -7.02 -24.39
N SER A 70 -2.61 -7.50 -25.00
CA SER A 70 -2.63 -8.55 -26.03
C SER A 70 -3.12 -9.89 -25.51
N ASP A 71 -2.97 -10.16 -24.22
CA ASP A 71 -3.35 -11.44 -23.61
C ASP A 71 -4.88 -11.59 -23.48
N TYR A 72 -5.61 -10.52 -23.78
CA TYR A 72 -7.06 -10.42 -23.61
C TYR A 72 -7.81 -10.17 -24.92
N THR A 73 -7.11 -10.15 -26.07
CA THR A 73 -7.72 -9.82 -27.37
C THR A 73 -8.84 -10.78 -27.75
N ASP A 74 -8.76 -12.04 -27.31
CA ASP A 74 -9.79 -13.06 -27.54
C ASP A 74 -11.08 -12.80 -26.74
N PHE A 75 -10.99 -12.00 -25.67
CA PHE A 75 -12.15 -11.63 -24.86
C PHE A 75 -12.73 -10.28 -25.29
N THR A 76 -11.88 -9.28 -25.47
CA THR A 76 -12.32 -7.90 -25.69
C THR A 76 -11.21 -6.97 -26.19
N LEU A 77 -11.59 -6.04 -27.07
CA LEU A 77 -10.75 -4.90 -27.47
C LEU A 77 -10.68 -3.80 -26.42
N HIS A 78 -11.52 -3.87 -25.37
CA HIS A 78 -11.60 -2.89 -24.29
C HIS A 78 -10.79 -3.30 -23.05
N SER A 79 -9.89 -4.27 -23.18
CA SER A 79 -9.08 -4.80 -22.07
C SER A 79 -8.28 -3.71 -21.36
N SER A 80 -7.77 -2.72 -22.10
CA SER A 80 -7.00 -1.61 -21.53
C SER A 80 -7.74 -0.81 -20.44
N TYR A 81 -9.07 -0.66 -20.56
CA TYR A 81 -9.90 0.04 -19.58
C TYR A 81 -10.19 -0.87 -18.38
N ILE A 82 -10.58 -2.11 -18.64
CA ILE A 82 -10.90 -3.09 -17.60
C ILE A 82 -9.68 -3.36 -16.72
N LEU A 83 -8.50 -3.52 -17.32
CA LEU A 83 -7.24 -3.71 -16.60
C LEU A 83 -6.89 -2.51 -15.71
N SER A 84 -7.21 -1.28 -16.14
CA SER A 84 -7.05 -0.11 -15.28
C SER A 84 -7.99 -0.14 -14.07
N LEU A 85 -9.23 -0.61 -14.23
CA LEU A 85 -10.15 -0.77 -13.12
C LEU A 85 -9.66 -1.85 -12.14
N LEU A 86 -9.15 -2.97 -12.67
CA LEU A 86 -8.56 -4.07 -11.88
C LEU A 86 -7.33 -3.61 -11.10
N ASP A 87 -6.39 -2.90 -11.74
CA ASP A 87 -5.21 -2.34 -11.09
C ASP A 87 -5.61 -1.42 -9.92
N SER A 88 -6.60 -0.55 -10.16
CA SER A 88 -7.15 0.34 -9.13
C SER A 88 -7.81 -0.42 -7.98
N PHE A 89 -8.63 -1.43 -8.30
CA PHE A 89 -9.31 -2.29 -7.33
C PHE A 89 -8.33 -3.01 -6.42
N TYR A 90 -7.34 -3.69 -7.00
CA TYR A 90 -6.35 -4.43 -6.23
C TYR A 90 -5.45 -3.51 -5.41
N LYS A 91 -5.04 -2.35 -5.93
CA LYS A 91 -4.26 -1.36 -5.16
C LYS A 91 -5.04 -0.83 -3.96
N LYS A 92 -6.32 -0.49 -4.12
CA LYS A 92 -7.15 -0.01 -3.00
C LYS A 92 -7.31 -1.09 -1.95
N ARG A 93 -7.59 -2.32 -2.37
CA ARG A 93 -7.79 -3.42 -1.41
C ARG A 93 -6.49 -3.83 -0.74
N LEU A 94 -5.36 -3.80 -1.43
CA LEU A 94 -4.06 -4.00 -0.81
C LEU A 94 -3.82 -2.97 0.30
N ARG A 95 -4.15 -1.68 0.06
CA ARG A 95 -4.13 -0.68 1.12
C ARG A 95 -5.06 -1.09 2.27
N PHE A 96 -6.29 -1.49 1.99
CA PHE A 96 -7.26 -1.90 3.02
C PHE A 96 -6.80 -3.12 3.83
N GLU A 97 -6.20 -4.14 3.22
CA GLU A 97 -5.65 -5.33 3.90
C GLU A 97 -4.40 -4.98 4.72
N THR A 98 -3.59 -4.03 4.26
CA THR A 98 -2.48 -3.46 5.06
C THR A 98 -2.98 -2.74 6.32
N TYR A 99 -4.26 -2.33 6.35
CA TYR A 99 -4.90 -1.61 7.46
C TYR A 99 -5.98 -2.43 8.20
N LYS A 100 -6.09 -3.74 7.98
CA LYS A 100 -6.98 -4.58 8.80
C LYS A 100 -6.44 -4.73 10.23
N SER A 101 -7.38 -4.76 11.18
CA SER A 101 -7.24 -4.59 12.63
C SER A 101 -6.23 -5.51 13.32
N ILE A 102 -5.67 -5.01 14.43
CA ILE A 102 -4.75 -5.73 15.34
C ILE A 102 -5.42 -6.96 16.01
N ASP A 103 -6.73 -7.16 15.84
CA ASP A 103 -7.55 -8.16 16.55
C ASP A 103 -8.01 -9.38 15.72
N ASP A 104 -7.41 -9.68 14.55
CA ASP A 104 -7.74 -10.94 13.84
C ASP A 104 -6.90 -12.12 14.40
N GLU A 105 -7.55 -13.18 14.90
CA GLU A 105 -6.91 -14.38 15.51
C GLU A 105 -6.12 -15.27 14.53
N SER A 106 -6.04 -14.91 13.24
CA SER A 106 -5.25 -15.66 12.27
C SER A 106 -4.68 -14.76 11.18
N ALA A 107 -3.37 -14.89 10.93
CA ALA A 107 -2.66 -14.28 9.81
C ALA A 107 -2.15 -15.36 8.86
N ILE A 108 -2.19 -15.11 7.55
CA ILE A 108 -1.59 -15.98 6.55
C ILE A 108 -0.07 -15.73 6.55
N GLU A 109 0.71 -16.65 7.10
CA GLU A 109 2.18 -16.61 6.99
C GLU A 109 2.65 -16.92 5.56
N GLY A 110 3.73 -16.25 5.11
CA GLY A 110 4.44 -16.62 3.87
C GLY A 110 4.00 -15.93 2.58
N TYR A 111 3.23 -14.84 2.65
CA TYR A 111 2.81 -14.10 1.44
C TYR A 111 4.00 -13.37 0.77
N LYS A 112 4.49 -13.91 -0.35
CA LYS A 112 5.66 -13.38 -1.11
C LYS A 112 5.44 -12.02 -1.79
N LEU A 113 4.24 -11.46 -1.76
CA LEU A 113 3.89 -10.25 -2.50
C LEU A 113 4.39 -8.96 -1.83
N ASP A 114 4.60 -8.98 -0.51
CA ASP A 114 5.00 -7.81 0.28
C ASP A 114 6.32 -7.21 -0.20
N SER A 115 7.28 -8.04 -0.61
CA SER A 115 8.57 -7.57 -1.13
C SER A 115 8.48 -6.84 -2.47
N LEU A 116 7.45 -7.11 -3.29
CA LEU A 116 7.32 -6.46 -4.60
C LEU A 116 6.68 -5.07 -4.50
N ILE A 117 5.79 -4.85 -3.53
CA ILE A 117 5.00 -3.61 -3.41
C ILE A 117 5.65 -2.61 -2.44
N LEU A 118 6.50 -3.07 -1.52
CA LEU A 118 7.42 -2.20 -0.76
C LEU A 118 8.44 -1.48 -1.66
N LYS A 119 8.58 -1.88 -2.93
CA LYS A 119 9.22 -1.09 -3.99
C LYS A 119 8.28 -0.01 -4.55
N THR A 120 7.53 0.68 -3.70
CA THR A 120 7.26 2.09 -4.00
C THR A 120 8.62 2.76 -4.00
N THR A 121 8.96 3.48 -5.08
CA THR A 121 10.23 4.21 -5.18
C THR A 121 10.24 5.33 -4.15
N ARG A 122 10.51 4.98 -2.89
CA ARG A 122 10.93 5.92 -1.86
C ARG A 122 12.20 6.56 -2.38
N ASN A 123 12.25 7.88 -2.41
CA ASN A 123 13.46 8.57 -2.84
C ASN A 123 14.58 8.22 -1.85
N GLN A 124 15.42 7.27 -2.21
CA GLN A 124 16.48 6.76 -1.36
C GLN A 124 17.39 7.90 -0.89
N LYS A 125 17.57 8.95 -1.71
CA LYS A 125 18.35 10.14 -1.34
C LYS A 125 17.70 10.91 -0.18
N LEU A 126 16.37 11.06 -0.16
CA LEU A 126 15.67 11.76 0.94
C LEU A 126 15.68 10.93 2.21
N ALA A 127 15.47 9.61 2.11
CA ALA A 127 15.59 8.71 3.26
C ALA A 127 17.02 8.73 3.85
N THR A 128 18.05 8.71 3.01
CA THR A 128 19.44 8.85 3.45
C THR A 128 19.70 10.20 4.09
N LYS A 129 19.19 11.31 3.51
CA LYS A 129 19.30 12.65 4.12
C LYS A 129 18.64 12.72 5.49
N ALA A 130 17.46 12.12 5.66
CA ALA A 130 16.76 12.07 6.95
C ALA A 130 17.56 11.27 7.98
N LYS A 131 18.11 10.11 7.59
CA LYS A 131 18.98 9.29 8.44
C LYS A 131 20.25 10.02 8.86
N LEU A 132 20.86 10.79 7.96
CA LEU A 132 22.01 11.63 8.27
C LEU A 132 21.65 12.77 9.23
N ARG A 133 20.55 13.49 8.96
CA ARG A 133 20.03 14.58 9.81
C ARG A 133 19.78 14.08 11.24
N ASP A 134 19.14 12.94 11.37
CA ASP A 134 18.76 12.34 12.66
C ASP A 134 19.92 11.53 13.28
N LYS A 135 21.10 11.55 12.67
CA LYS A 135 22.31 10.83 13.11
C LYS A 135 22.06 9.33 13.36
N TYR A 136 21.17 8.73 12.58
CA TYR A 136 20.71 7.34 12.72
C TYR A 136 20.13 7.01 14.11
N THR A 137 19.49 8.00 14.75
CA THR A 137 18.94 7.89 16.10
C THR A 137 17.41 7.95 16.04
N CYS A 138 16.74 7.09 16.80
CA CYS A 138 15.29 7.16 16.93
C CYS A 138 14.86 8.48 17.59
N GLN A 139 13.95 9.23 16.96
CA GLN A 139 13.48 10.52 17.48
C GLN A 139 12.43 10.42 18.59
N VAL A 140 12.01 9.19 18.93
CA VAL A 140 11.08 8.91 20.04
C VAL A 140 11.84 8.45 21.28
N CYS A 141 12.53 7.32 21.20
CA CYS A 141 13.18 6.67 22.35
C CYS A 141 14.71 6.82 22.39
N SER A 142 15.31 7.59 21.48
CA SER A 142 16.77 7.77 21.35
C SER A 142 17.56 6.49 21.05
N TYR A 143 16.88 5.37 20.74
CA TYR A 143 17.55 4.11 20.38
C TYR A 143 18.43 4.29 19.14
N LYS A 144 19.67 3.80 19.26
CA LYS A 144 20.68 3.79 18.20
C LYS A 144 21.53 2.54 18.33
N VAL A 145 21.41 1.64 17.37
CA VAL A 145 22.25 0.45 17.28
C VAL A 145 22.82 0.32 15.87
N LYS A 146 24.05 -0.18 15.79
CA LYS A 146 24.72 -0.51 14.56
C LYS A 146 25.08 -2.00 14.60
N ILE A 147 24.65 -2.73 13.58
CA ILE A 147 25.01 -4.15 13.39
C ILE A 147 25.90 -4.22 12.16
N ASN A 148 27.11 -4.74 12.33
CA ASN A 148 28.19 -4.66 11.34
C ASN A 148 28.39 -3.19 10.90
N GLU A 149 28.01 -2.87 9.67
CA GLU A 149 28.14 -1.54 9.07
C GLU A 149 26.80 -0.79 8.92
N THR A 150 25.69 -1.40 9.32
CA THR A 150 24.34 -0.88 9.08
C THR A 150 23.67 -0.45 10.38
N TYR A 151 23.13 0.76 10.41
CA TYR A 151 22.28 1.21 11.51
C TYR A 151 20.88 0.60 11.39
N VAL A 152 20.37 0.04 12.49
CA VAL A 152 19.00 -0.50 12.56
C VAL A 152 18.06 0.67 12.84
N ILE A 153 17.68 1.36 11.77
CA ILE A 153 16.81 2.54 11.83
C ILE A 153 16.00 2.68 10.53
N ASP A 154 14.71 2.94 10.69
CA ASP A 154 13.78 3.15 9.60
C ASP A 154 13.42 4.62 9.44
N CYS A 155 13.20 5.01 8.19
CA CYS A 155 12.66 6.33 7.86
C CYS A 155 11.13 6.23 7.77
N HIS A 156 10.44 6.94 8.64
CA HIS A 156 8.98 6.99 8.75
C HIS A 156 8.46 8.32 8.18
N HIS A 157 7.32 8.28 7.49
CA HIS A 157 6.64 9.49 7.04
C HIS A 157 5.63 9.93 8.11
N THR A 158 5.79 11.13 8.66
CA THR A 158 4.87 11.66 9.68
C THR A 158 3.51 12.06 9.11
N ASN A 159 3.42 12.28 7.79
CA ASN A 159 2.17 12.43 7.06
C ASN A 159 1.98 11.21 6.14
N PRO A 160 0.96 10.35 6.33
CA PRO A 160 0.77 9.18 5.49
C PRO A 160 0.47 9.60 4.04
N LEU A 161 1.39 9.25 3.13
CA LEU A 161 1.23 9.37 1.67
C LEU A 161 -0.02 8.65 1.12
N ALA A 162 -0.73 7.88 1.95
CA ALA A 162 -1.95 7.18 1.58
C ALA A 162 -3.15 8.11 1.36
N THR A 163 -3.15 9.32 1.95
CA THR A 163 -4.33 10.20 2.02
C THR A 163 -4.34 11.33 0.98
N THR A 164 -3.19 11.61 0.34
CA THR A 164 -3.01 12.73 -0.59
C THR A 164 -2.22 12.22 -1.79
N GLY A 165 -2.73 12.31 -3.02
CA GLY A 165 -2.19 11.68 -4.25
C GLY A 165 -0.69 11.81 -4.53
N GLU A 166 -0.30 12.43 -5.66
CA GLU A 166 1.12 12.77 -5.89
C GLU A 166 1.51 13.92 -4.96
N THR A 167 2.27 13.63 -3.90
CA THR A 167 2.78 14.67 -2.99
C THR A 167 4.29 14.75 -3.06
N LYS A 168 4.79 15.98 -3.09
CA LYS A 168 6.21 16.27 -2.91
C LYS A 168 6.61 15.92 -1.47
N THR A 169 7.41 14.88 -1.31
CA THR A 169 7.98 14.52 -0.01
C THR A 169 9.07 15.52 0.35
N GLU A 170 8.83 16.34 1.37
CA GLU A 170 9.86 17.21 1.94
C GLU A 170 10.60 16.49 3.07
N LEU A 171 11.86 16.87 3.31
CA LEU A 171 12.71 16.22 4.32
C LEU A 171 12.08 16.27 5.72
N ASP A 172 11.33 17.33 6.03
CA ASP A 172 10.72 17.56 7.34
C ASP A 172 9.50 16.66 7.61
N THR A 173 8.97 16.02 6.56
CA THR A 173 7.90 15.00 6.68
C THR A 173 8.45 13.61 6.99
N LEU A 174 9.77 13.48 7.12
CA LEU A 174 10.47 12.24 7.40
C LEU A 174 11.06 12.28 8.81
N VAL A 175 11.00 11.16 9.53
CA VAL A 175 11.61 11.00 10.84
C VAL A 175 12.23 9.60 11.00
N CYS A 176 13.36 9.51 11.70
CA CYS A 176 13.96 8.22 12.02
C CYS A 176 13.32 7.57 13.25
N LEU A 177 12.87 6.33 13.09
CA LEU A 177 12.32 5.49 14.16
C LEU A 177 13.07 4.15 14.22
N CYS A 178 13.26 3.60 15.42
CA CYS A 178 13.71 2.21 15.58
C CYS A 178 12.59 1.24 15.19
N PRO A 179 12.87 -0.05 14.92
CA PRO A 179 11.85 -1.01 14.53
C PRO A 179 10.64 -1.05 15.50
N ASN A 180 10.90 -0.93 16.81
CA ASN A 180 9.86 -0.95 17.83
C ASN A 180 8.98 0.30 17.77
N CYS A 181 9.56 1.51 17.84
CA CYS A 181 8.78 2.75 17.74
C CYS A 181 8.09 2.88 16.37
N HIS A 182 8.70 2.36 15.31
CA HIS A 182 8.12 2.36 13.98
C HIS A 182 6.89 1.45 13.92
N ARG A 183 6.94 0.27 14.54
CA ARG A 183 5.79 -0.63 14.71
C ARG A 183 4.67 0.05 15.49
N VAL A 184 5.00 0.66 16.63
CA VAL A 184 4.02 1.35 17.51
C VAL A 184 3.34 2.50 16.76
N ALA A 185 4.08 3.27 15.96
CA ALA A 185 3.52 4.36 15.15
C ALA A 185 2.33 3.91 14.27
N HIS A 186 2.42 2.70 13.71
CA HIS A 186 1.41 2.14 12.81
C HIS A 186 0.31 1.34 13.51
N LEU A 187 0.24 1.34 14.85
CA LEU A 187 -0.88 0.70 15.57
C LEU A 187 -2.22 1.44 15.38
N LYS A 188 -2.17 2.66 14.84
CA LYS A 188 -3.34 3.49 14.53
C LYS A 188 -3.25 4.01 13.10
N SER A 189 -4.41 4.32 12.50
CA SER A 189 -4.51 5.04 11.24
C SER A 189 -5.37 6.31 11.42
N PRO A 190 -4.84 7.52 11.16
CA PRO A 190 -3.46 7.83 10.76
C PRO A 190 -2.42 7.44 11.84
N PRO A 191 -1.14 7.22 11.46
CA PRO A 191 -0.08 6.83 12.39
C PRO A 191 0.08 7.83 13.54
N TYR A 192 0.54 7.35 14.70
CA TYR A 192 0.91 8.23 15.81
C TYR A 192 2.06 9.15 15.41
N THR A 193 1.92 10.41 15.80
CA THR A 193 2.99 11.40 15.73
C THR A 193 4.12 11.06 16.71
N VAL A 194 5.29 11.66 16.50
CA VAL A 194 6.43 11.51 17.42
C VAL A 194 6.06 11.97 18.83
N LEU A 195 5.22 12.99 18.96
CA LEU A 195 4.77 13.49 20.26
C LEU A 195 3.88 12.48 20.97
N GLU A 196 2.85 11.96 20.29
CA GLU A 196 1.99 10.91 20.84
C GLU A 196 2.79 9.67 21.24
N LEU A 197 3.78 9.26 20.42
CA LEU A 197 4.64 8.12 20.74
C LEU A 197 5.52 8.36 21.98
N LYS A 198 5.99 9.59 22.20
CA LYS A 198 6.76 9.93 23.40
C LYS A 198 5.90 9.89 24.66
N GLU A 199 4.61 10.21 24.55
CA GLU A 199 3.66 10.10 25.67
C GLU A 199 3.32 8.63 26.00
N LEU A 200 3.25 7.77 24.98
CA LEU A 200 2.94 6.36 25.14
C LEU A 200 4.12 5.53 25.66
N ILE A 201 5.35 5.88 25.28
CA ILE A 201 6.55 5.13 25.67
C ILE A 201 7.08 5.68 26.99
N VAL A 202 6.69 5.05 28.08
CA VAL A 202 7.34 5.25 29.38
C VAL A 202 8.72 4.58 29.34
N PRO A 203 9.83 5.27 29.71
CA PRO A 203 11.13 4.63 29.81
C PRO A 203 11.06 3.48 30.82
N SER A 204 11.17 2.25 30.35
CA SER A 204 11.27 1.08 31.23
C SER A 204 12.55 1.19 32.05
N GLN A 205 12.40 1.19 33.38
CA GLN A 205 13.51 1.08 34.33
C GLN A 205 14.39 -0.12 33.95
N THR A 206 15.70 0.09 34.01
CA THR A 206 16.74 -0.91 33.73
C THR A 206 16.51 -2.16 34.59
N ILE A 207 16.11 -3.28 33.98
CA ILE A 207 16.14 -4.57 34.68
C ILE A 207 17.60 -5.04 34.69
N GLN A 208 18.28 -4.87 35.83
CA GLN A 208 19.53 -5.60 36.11
C GLN A 208 19.18 -7.06 36.35
N GLY A 209 19.24 -7.88 35.30
CA GLY A 209 19.11 -9.34 35.42
C GLY A 209 20.45 -9.96 35.83
N SER A 210 20.55 -10.40 37.08
CA SER A 210 21.55 -11.38 37.51
C SER A 210 21.14 -12.77 36.99
N TYR A 211 21.92 -13.34 36.08
CA TYR A 211 21.72 -14.72 35.64
C TYR A 211 22.34 -15.68 36.68
N GLU A 212 21.50 -16.42 37.41
CA GLU A 212 21.94 -17.67 38.04
C GLU A 212 21.76 -18.81 37.04
N VAL A 213 22.87 -19.42 36.66
CA VAL A 213 22.90 -20.64 35.84
C VAL A 213 22.40 -21.78 36.72
N ARG A 214 21.25 -22.35 36.39
CA ARG A 214 20.82 -23.63 36.98
C ARG A 214 21.26 -24.73 36.03
N ASP A 215 22.27 -25.48 36.47
CA ASP A 215 22.67 -26.72 35.81
C ASP A 215 21.51 -27.72 35.84
N CYS A 216 21.17 -28.23 34.67
CA CYS A 216 20.18 -29.28 34.50
C CYS A 216 20.80 -30.61 34.92
N GLN A 217 20.28 -31.23 35.98
CA GLN A 217 20.51 -32.64 36.30
C GLN A 217 19.55 -33.54 35.51
#